data_AF-A0A372J2G7-F1
#
_entry.id   AF-A0A372J2G7-F1
#
_cell.length_a   1.000
_cell.length_b   1.000
_cell.length_c   1.000
_cell.angle_alpha   90.00
_cell.angle_beta   90.00
_cell.angle_gamma   90.00
#
_symmetry.space_group_name_H-M   'P 1'
#
loop_
_entity.id
_entity.type
_entity.pdbx_description
1 polymer ?
#
loop_
_entity_poly.entity_id
_entity_poly.type
_entity_poly.pdbx_seq_one_letter_code
_entity_poly.pdbx_strand_id
1 'polypeptide(L)'
;MRPRCRAGAGPAGRAPGVAADPDAGRCEPRSPRRPPCRRSPAPRAVVAVRREPSRGPVLSKRLITALLSVGVLAVLLAALLADPDGDPAGDAPPGTAAGPSTGSAPPAPELRTYTADEAGRAFLDGYVDDDGRVVRTDQGGDTVSEGQAYAMLVAVALGDAATFESAWTWARDNLQRPDGLLSWRWAEGGVVDASAAADADLDAARALVLAGERFGEPRYTTAGLDLGRAVLDLETVQTGAGRILLAGQWATSEPYAYNPSYASPGATALLGAASGDPRWAELTAGSRAVTGSLLEQAPLPPDWAQVRADGTVEAMPGAMGRGVDVRYGYDAARTPIRFAESCDPADRALAADMLVPLDRGGDVAELDLGGSPVTQGESVVAAAGQAAAVAAAGDTARAAEELVDADHLVQTDPSYYGAAWAALGRFLLTDDVLGGCPPAPLAR
;
A
#
# COMPACT_ATOMS: atom_id res chain seq x y z
N MET A 1 24.73 3.88 -59.77
CA MET A 1 24.52 2.81 -60.76
C MET A 1 23.50 1.84 -60.17
N ARG A 2 22.39 1.59 -60.87
CA ARG A 2 21.13 0.99 -60.36
C ARG A 2 21.27 -0.47 -59.88
N PRO A 3 20.44 -0.94 -58.92
CA PRO A 3 20.21 -2.37 -58.74
C PRO A 3 19.10 -2.86 -59.68
N ARG A 4 19.19 -4.11 -60.13
CA ARG A 4 18.09 -4.85 -60.80
C ARG A 4 17.84 -6.14 -60.04
N CYS A 5 16.66 -6.24 -59.44
CA CYS A 5 16.05 -7.49 -59.00
C CYS A 5 15.51 -8.26 -60.20
N ARG A 6 15.55 -9.59 -60.13
CA ARG A 6 14.75 -10.49 -60.97
C ARG A 6 14.03 -11.48 -60.07
N ALA A 7 12.71 -11.48 -60.19
CA ALA A 7 11.81 -12.47 -59.62
C ALA A 7 11.76 -13.73 -60.51
N GLY A 8 11.52 -14.89 -59.91
CA GLY A 8 11.19 -16.13 -60.60
C GLY A 8 10.33 -16.99 -59.68
N ALA A 9 9.06 -17.16 -60.07
CA ALA A 9 8.08 -18.03 -59.43
C ALA A 9 8.09 -19.43 -60.08
N GLY A 10 7.76 -20.47 -59.31
CA GLY A 10 7.41 -21.80 -59.83
C GLY A 10 7.13 -22.81 -58.71
N PRO A 11 6.19 -23.78 -58.88
CA PRO A 11 5.26 -24.16 -57.82
C PRO A 11 5.40 -25.61 -57.28
N ALA A 12 4.52 -25.92 -56.33
CA ALA A 12 4.38 -27.13 -55.51
C ALA A 12 4.20 -28.48 -56.25
N GLY A 13 4.60 -29.58 -55.58
CA GLY A 13 4.28 -30.96 -55.95
C GLY A 13 4.74 -32.00 -54.91
N ARG A 14 3.90 -33.00 -54.65
CA ARG A 14 3.89 -33.98 -53.54
C ARG A 14 5.02 -35.04 -53.51
N ALA A 15 5.23 -35.58 -52.30
CA ALA A 15 5.98 -36.80 -51.87
C ALA A 15 5.40 -38.13 -52.45
N PRO A 16 5.92 -39.38 -52.19
CA PRO A 16 6.78 -39.84 -51.08
C PRO A 16 7.83 -40.97 -51.32
N GLY A 17 8.70 -41.16 -50.30
CA GLY A 17 9.13 -42.48 -49.77
C GLY A 17 10.38 -43.16 -50.34
N VAL A 18 11.46 -43.28 -49.54
CA VAL A 18 12.29 -44.50 -49.32
C VAL A 18 13.11 -44.28 -48.03
N ALA A 19 13.21 -45.31 -47.18
CA ALA A 19 13.97 -45.35 -45.92
C ALA A 19 15.32 -46.07 -46.07
N ALA A 20 16.36 -45.62 -45.33
CA ALA A 20 17.50 -46.37 -44.76
C ALA A 20 18.47 -45.33 -44.11
N ASP A 21 18.56 -45.23 -42.78
CA ASP A 21 19.50 -45.89 -41.83
C ASP A 21 20.87 -45.17 -41.72
N PRO A 22 21.57 -45.13 -40.55
CA PRO A 22 22.01 -43.89 -39.93
C PRO A 22 23.55 -43.84 -39.78
N ASP A 23 24.02 -42.77 -39.14
CA ASP A 23 25.32 -42.69 -38.44
C ASP A 23 26.57 -42.38 -39.30
N ALA A 24 26.90 -41.09 -39.39
CA ALA A 24 28.29 -40.60 -39.32
C ALA A 24 28.32 -39.07 -39.28
N GLY A 25 28.99 -38.51 -38.25
CA GLY A 25 29.58 -37.17 -38.34
C GLY A 25 28.98 -36.09 -37.44
N ARG A 26 29.07 -36.26 -36.11
CA ARG A 26 29.01 -35.11 -35.19
C ARG A 26 30.26 -34.25 -35.37
N CYS A 27 30.08 -33.00 -35.78
CA CYS A 27 31.09 -31.95 -35.68
C CYS A 27 30.96 -31.26 -34.31
N GLU A 28 31.96 -31.45 -33.44
CA GLU A 28 32.13 -30.65 -32.23
C GLU A 28 32.66 -29.25 -32.55
N PRO A 29 32.17 -28.18 -31.89
CA PRO A 29 32.75 -26.86 -32.00
C PRO A 29 34.03 -26.72 -31.14
N ARG A 30 35.10 -26.23 -31.78
CA ARG A 30 36.39 -25.90 -31.16
C ARG A 30 36.25 -24.79 -30.10
N SER A 31 36.74 -25.05 -28.89
CA SER A 31 36.93 -24.06 -27.82
C SER A 31 37.90 -22.93 -28.23
N PRO A 32 37.59 -21.65 -27.91
CA PRO A 32 38.53 -20.55 -28.10
C PRO A 32 39.62 -20.52 -27.02
N ARG A 33 40.86 -20.27 -27.46
CA ARG A 33 42.08 -20.18 -26.64
C ARG A 33 42.01 -18.99 -25.67
N ARG A 34 42.34 -19.23 -24.39
CA ARG A 34 42.54 -18.19 -23.36
C ARG A 34 43.80 -17.37 -23.63
N PRO A 35 43.79 -16.03 -23.42
CA PRO A 35 44.99 -15.21 -23.44
C PRO A 35 45.79 -15.36 -22.13
N PRO A 36 47.12 -15.05 -22.12
CA PRO A 36 47.97 -15.28 -20.97
C PRO A 36 47.72 -14.26 -19.84
N CYS A 37 47.74 -14.75 -18.60
CA CYS A 37 47.62 -13.97 -17.37
C CYS A 37 48.71 -12.88 -17.28
N ARG A 38 48.29 -11.60 -17.25
CA ARG A 38 49.15 -10.51 -16.78
C ARG A 38 49.24 -10.58 -15.25
N ARG A 39 50.47 -10.62 -14.73
CA ARG A 39 50.77 -10.46 -13.31
C ARG A 39 50.48 -9.02 -12.90
N SER A 40 49.59 -8.82 -11.93
CA SER A 40 49.44 -7.53 -11.23
C SER A 40 50.66 -7.27 -10.34
N PRO A 41 51.14 -6.02 -10.22
CA PRO A 41 52.17 -5.67 -9.25
C PRO A 41 51.60 -5.69 -7.82
N ALA A 42 52.42 -6.13 -6.87
CA ALA A 42 52.09 -6.15 -5.45
C ALA A 42 51.73 -4.75 -4.90
N PRO A 43 50.80 -4.64 -3.96
CA PRO A 43 50.49 -3.35 -3.33
C PRO A 43 51.67 -2.86 -2.50
N ARG A 44 52.08 -1.61 -2.74
CA ARG A 44 53.00 -0.88 -1.87
C ARG A 44 52.35 -0.67 -0.50
N ALA A 45 53.09 -1.00 0.55
CA ALA A 45 52.74 -0.66 1.92
C ALA A 45 52.57 0.86 2.06
N VAL A 46 51.36 1.31 2.39
CA VAL A 46 51.12 2.67 2.83
C VAL A 46 51.27 2.69 4.35
N VAL A 47 52.26 3.46 4.79
CA VAL A 47 52.58 3.74 6.19
C VAL A 47 51.39 4.40 6.87
N ALA A 48 50.88 3.78 7.92
CA ALA A 48 49.87 4.37 8.79
C ALA A 48 50.48 5.55 9.56
N VAL A 49 50.12 6.77 9.16
CA VAL A 49 50.37 7.97 9.97
C VAL A 49 49.32 8.01 11.07
N ARG A 50 49.73 7.67 12.30
CA ARG A 50 48.95 7.95 13.52
C ARG A 50 48.70 9.46 13.59
N ARG A 51 47.44 9.89 13.49
CA ARG A 51 46.99 11.20 13.99
C ARG A 51 46.39 10.99 15.37
N GLU A 52 47.01 11.58 16.37
CA GLU A 52 46.47 11.71 17.73
C GLU A 52 45.21 12.57 17.70
N PRO A 53 44.14 12.20 18.44
CA PRO A 53 42.97 13.06 18.59
C PRO A 53 43.25 14.19 19.58
N SER A 54 43.08 15.43 19.13
CA SER A 54 43.14 16.64 19.96
C SER A 54 42.00 16.65 20.98
N ARG A 55 42.37 16.78 22.25
CA ARG A 55 41.47 16.92 23.41
C ARG A 55 40.78 18.29 23.40
N GLY A 56 39.46 18.30 23.29
CA GLY A 56 38.56 19.40 23.66
C GLY A 56 37.70 19.00 24.87
N PRO A 57 37.21 19.95 25.68
CA PRO A 57 36.90 19.70 27.08
C PRO A 57 35.58 18.95 27.31
N VAL A 58 35.64 18.02 28.27
CA VAL A 58 34.56 17.21 28.80
C VAL A 58 33.70 18.06 29.74
N LEU A 59 32.40 18.20 29.45
CA LEU A 59 31.41 18.71 30.41
C LEU A 59 30.46 17.61 30.87
N SER A 60 30.25 17.56 32.18
CA SER A 60 29.76 16.43 32.95
C SER A 60 28.24 16.25 32.87
N LYS A 61 27.78 14.99 32.71
CA LYS A 61 26.41 14.54 32.94
C LYS A 61 26.03 14.69 34.42
N ARG A 62 25.03 15.52 34.74
CA ARG A 62 24.16 15.35 35.92
C ARG A 62 22.75 15.86 35.66
N LEU A 63 21.80 14.93 35.86
CA LEU A 63 20.41 15.08 36.32
C LEU A 63 19.55 16.19 35.73
N ILE A 64 18.53 15.81 34.94
CA ILE A 64 17.15 16.22 35.23
C ILE A 64 16.24 14.99 35.05
N THR A 65 15.76 14.50 36.19
CA THR A 65 14.64 13.57 36.31
C THR A 65 13.39 14.43 36.51
N ALA A 66 12.30 14.18 35.77
CA ALA A 66 10.98 14.64 36.17
C ALA A 66 9.94 13.58 35.77
N LEU A 67 9.32 13.02 36.82
CA LEU A 67 8.26 12.03 36.83
C LEU A 67 6.94 12.73 37.18
N LEU A 68 5.84 12.17 36.66
CA LEU A 68 4.49 12.07 37.25
C LEU A 68 3.51 13.26 37.18
N SER A 69 2.52 13.07 36.30
CA SER A 69 1.08 12.83 36.58
C SER A 69 0.35 13.50 37.76
N VAL A 70 -0.88 13.94 37.43
CA VAL A 70 -2.11 14.16 38.24
C VAL A 70 -2.28 15.53 38.91
N GLY A 71 -3.40 16.19 38.59
CA GLY A 71 -3.92 17.35 39.32
C GLY A 71 -5.25 17.86 38.77
N VAL A 72 -6.33 17.19 39.15
CA VAL A 72 -7.74 17.57 38.93
C VAL A 72 -8.13 18.78 39.80
N LEU A 73 -8.84 19.74 39.18
CA LEU A 73 -9.91 20.63 39.67
C LEU A 73 -9.67 21.67 40.79
N ALA A 74 -9.96 22.95 40.49
CA ALA A 74 -11.11 23.73 40.99
C ALA A 74 -10.88 25.26 41.00
N VAL A 75 -11.94 26.03 40.68
CA VAL A 75 -12.43 27.33 41.27
C VAL A 75 -13.30 28.02 40.19
N LEU A 76 -14.64 27.91 40.22
CA LEU A 76 -15.67 28.68 40.96
C LEU A 76 -16.00 30.09 40.42
N LEU A 77 -17.26 30.29 40.00
CA LEU A 77 -18.07 31.52 40.12
C LEU A 77 -19.56 31.11 39.86
N ALA A 78 -20.43 30.94 40.86
CA ALA A 78 -21.27 31.90 41.58
C ALA A 78 -22.58 32.33 40.86
N ALA A 79 -23.74 31.94 41.42
CA ALA A 79 -24.88 32.79 41.84
C ALA A 79 -26.26 32.12 41.68
N LEU A 80 -27.01 31.94 42.80
CA LEU A 80 -28.32 32.57 43.05
C LEU A 80 -28.92 32.15 44.41
N LEU A 81 -29.53 33.13 45.06
CA LEU A 81 -30.06 33.17 46.42
C LEU A 81 -31.56 32.81 46.46
N ALA A 82 -32.01 32.15 47.53
CA ALA A 82 -33.34 32.36 48.14
C ALA A 82 -33.38 31.78 49.58
N ASP A 83 -33.96 32.57 50.49
CA ASP A 83 -34.08 32.43 51.96
C ASP A 83 -35.03 31.31 52.46
N PRO A 84 -34.96 30.93 53.76
CA PRO A 84 -35.84 29.96 54.42
C PRO A 84 -37.00 30.60 55.23
N ASP A 85 -37.93 29.72 55.61
CA ASP A 85 -38.97 29.81 56.67
C ASP A 85 -40.41 30.29 56.33
N GLY A 86 -41.36 29.35 56.47
CA GLY A 86 -42.79 29.62 56.68
C GLY A 86 -43.76 28.51 56.24
N ASP A 87 -44.12 27.60 57.15
CA ASP A 87 -45.23 26.62 57.06
C ASP A 87 -46.52 27.19 57.74
N PRO A 88 -47.76 26.59 57.69
CA PRO A 88 -48.25 25.40 56.96
C PRO A 88 -49.69 25.50 56.35
N ALA A 89 -50.14 24.38 55.75
CA ALA A 89 -51.52 23.84 55.64
C ALA A 89 -52.43 24.24 54.46
N GLY A 90 -52.73 23.25 53.61
CA GLY A 90 -53.84 23.20 52.67
C GLY A 90 -53.96 21.80 52.05
N ASP A 91 -55.03 21.07 52.41
CA ASP A 91 -55.30 19.67 52.10
C ASP A 91 -55.22 19.27 50.62
N ALA A 92 -54.50 18.19 50.32
CA ALA A 92 -54.50 17.49 49.03
C ALA A 92 -54.79 15.98 49.23
N PRO A 93 -55.57 15.33 48.33
CA PRO A 93 -56.02 13.95 48.50
C PRO A 93 -54.89 12.94 48.21
N PRO A 94 -54.93 11.71 48.75
CA PRO A 94 -53.84 10.77 48.57
C PRO A 94 -53.95 10.03 47.23
N GLY A 95 -52.80 9.90 46.56
CA GLY A 95 -52.45 8.68 45.83
C GLY A 95 -52.62 8.71 44.32
N THR A 96 -51.54 9.04 43.62
CA THR A 96 -51.05 8.15 42.55
C THR A 96 -49.54 8.34 42.43
N ALA A 97 -48.76 7.37 42.92
CA ALA A 97 -47.35 7.31 42.62
C ALA A 97 -47.20 7.11 41.11
N ALA A 98 -46.71 8.13 40.41
CA ALA A 98 -46.22 7.97 39.05
C ALA A 98 -45.07 6.96 39.11
N GLY A 99 -45.29 5.78 38.54
CA GLY A 99 -44.25 4.76 38.42
C GLY A 99 -43.05 5.32 37.65
N PRO A 100 -41.84 4.78 37.88
CA PRO A 100 -40.67 5.17 37.11
C PRO A 100 -40.98 4.90 35.64
N SER A 101 -41.05 5.96 34.85
CA SER A 101 -41.06 5.87 33.40
C SER A 101 -39.73 5.25 32.99
N THR A 102 -39.74 3.94 32.78
CA THR A 102 -38.70 3.20 32.08
C THR A 102 -38.75 3.61 30.61
N GLY A 103 -38.28 4.81 30.31
CA GLY A 103 -37.88 5.17 28.97
C GLY A 103 -36.67 4.29 28.64
N SER A 104 -36.92 3.17 27.95
CA SER A 104 -35.84 2.42 27.32
C SER A 104 -35.10 3.39 26.42
N ALA A 105 -33.79 3.55 26.62
CA ALA A 105 -32.96 4.17 25.62
C ALA A 105 -33.24 3.48 24.27
N PRO A 106 -33.30 4.22 23.15
CA PRO A 106 -33.39 3.57 21.84
C PRO A 106 -32.23 2.58 21.73
N PRO A 107 -32.46 1.37 21.18
CA PRO A 107 -31.38 0.42 20.97
C PRO A 107 -30.27 1.10 20.18
N ALA A 108 -29.02 0.86 20.57
CA ALA A 108 -27.88 1.31 19.78
C ALA A 108 -28.07 0.84 18.33
N PRO A 109 -27.79 1.68 17.32
CA PRO A 109 -27.93 1.27 15.94
C PRO A 109 -27.10 -0.01 15.71
N GLU A 110 -27.72 -1.01 15.09
CA GLU A 110 -27.00 -2.21 14.67
C GLU A 110 -25.93 -1.82 13.65
N LEU A 111 -24.69 -2.27 13.87
CA LEU A 111 -23.61 -2.07 12.91
C LEU A 111 -23.95 -2.82 11.63
N ARG A 112 -23.69 -2.17 10.49
CA ARG A 112 -24.01 -2.72 9.18
C ARG A 112 -22.83 -3.50 8.62
N THR A 113 -23.12 -4.61 7.95
CA THR A 113 -22.19 -5.15 6.95
C THR A 113 -22.35 -4.36 5.66
N TYR A 114 -21.23 -4.02 5.01
CA TYR A 114 -21.21 -3.37 3.71
C TYR A 114 -20.94 -4.36 2.59
N THR A 115 -21.55 -4.12 1.44
CA THR A 115 -21.02 -4.59 0.16
C THR A 115 -19.80 -3.74 -0.24
N ALA A 116 -18.98 -4.20 -1.19
CA ALA A 116 -17.88 -3.41 -1.74
C ALA A 116 -18.39 -2.06 -2.30
N ASP A 117 -19.54 -2.10 -2.96
CA ASP A 117 -20.25 -0.94 -3.51
C ASP A 117 -20.65 0.08 -2.43
N GLU A 118 -21.22 -0.38 -1.31
CA GLU A 118 -21.64 0.49 -0.21
C GLU A 118 -20.43 1.12 0.49
N ALA A 119 -19.39 0.34 0.77
CA ALA A 119 -18.15 0.84 1.35
C ALA A 119 -17.47 1.86 0.42
N GLY A 120 -17.45 1.57 -0.89
CA GLY A 120 -16.94 2.47 -1.91
C GLY A 120 -17.67 3.81 -1.97
N ARG A 121 -19.02 3.78 -2.01
CA ARG A 121 -19.82 5.01 -1.96
C ARG A 121 -19.61 5.79 -0.66
N ALA A 122 -19.56 5.10 0.48
CA ALA A 122 -19.30 5.75 1.77
C ALA A 122 -17.94 6.45 1.82
N PHE A 123 -16.90 5.88 1.22
CA PHE A 123 -15.59 6.53 1.10
C PHE A 123 -15.64 7.76 0.19
N LEU A 124 -16.21 7.64 -1.02
CA LEU A 124 -16.31 8.76 -1.95
C LEU A 124 -17.14 9.91 -1.36
N ASP A 125 -18.34 9.61 -0.84
CA ASP A 125 -19.25 10.60 -0.24
C ASP A 125 -18.66 11.29 1.00
N GLY A 126 -17.80 10.58 1.76
CA GLY A 126 -17.22 11.08 2.99
C GLY A 126 -15.97 11.94 2.81
N TYR A 127 -15.22 11.72 1.72
CA TYR A 127 -13.85 12.26 1.60
C TYR A 127 -13.53 12.88 0.24
N VAL A 128 -14.37 12.75 -0.79
CA VAL A 128 -14.17 13.40 -2.10
C VAL A 128 -15.07 14.63 -2.21
N ASP A 129 -14.47 15.80 -2.32
CA ASP A 129 -15.18 17.06 -2.58
C ASP A 129 -15.73 17.10 -4.02
N ASP A 130 -16.68 18.01 -4.28
CA ASP A 130 -17.33 18.19 -5.60
C ASP A 130 -16.34 18.45 -6.76
N ASP A 131 -15.14 18.96 -6.47
CA ASP A 131 -14.09 19.22 -7.45
C ASP A 131 -13.16 18.01 -7.71
N GLY A 132 -13.41 16.88 -7.05
CA GLY A 132 -12.63 15.64 -7.14
C GLY A 132 -11.45 15.55 -6.17
N ARG A 133 -11.25 16.55 -5.31
CA ARG A 133 -10.22 16.52 -4.26
C ARG A 133 -10.60 15.55 -3.15
N VAL A 134 -9.66 14.71 -2.75
CA VAL A 134 -9.74 13.89 -1.54
C VAL A 134 -9.21 14.70 -0.38
N VAL A 135 -10.06 14.93 0.62
CA VAL A 135 -9.72 15.72 1.81
C VAL A 135 -9.62 14.80 3.02
N ARG A 136 -8.44 14.74 3.65
CA ARG A 136 -8.27 14.01 4.91
C ARG A 136 -8.77 14.87 6.08
N THR A 137 -10.08 15.00 6.22
CA THR A 137 -10.74 15.90 7.18
C THR A 137 -10.38 15.59 8.64
N ASP A 138 -10.09 14.32 8.93
CA ASP A 138 -9.59 13.78 10.19
C ASP A 138 -8.07 13.93 10.37
N GLN A 139 -7.33 14.37 9.35
CA GLN A 139 -5.86 14.52 9.36
C GLN A 139 -5.39 15.93 8.96
N GLY A 140 -6.18 16.95 9.29
CA GLY A 140 -5.81 18.35 9.06
C GLY A 140 -6.18 18.91 7.69
N GLY A 141 -6.94 18.16 6.88
CA GLY A 141 -7.56 18.64 5.65
C GLY A 141 -6.62 18.76 4.46
N ASP A 142 -5.44 18.14 4.52
CA ASP A 142 -4.55 18.03 3.37
C ASP A 142 -5.00 16.92 2.40
N THR A 143 -4.36 16.88 1.24
CA THR A 143 -4.52 15.83 0.24
C THR A 143 -3.18 15.17 0.03
N VAL A 144 -3.18 13.84 -0.01
CA VAL A 144 -2.02 13.06 -0.46
C VAL A 144 -2.33 12.37 -1.79
N SER A 145 -1.32 12.17 -2.63
CA SER A 145 -1.49 11.47 -3.92
C SER A 145 -2.09 10.07 -3.73
N GLU A 146 -1.75 9.39 -2.62
CA GLU A 146 -2.32 8.11 -2.21
C GLU A 146 -3.85 8.17 -2.18
N GLY A 147 -4.42 9.22 -1.56
CA GLY A 147 -5.86 9.37 -1.46
C GLY A 147 -6.53 9.63 -2.80
N GLN A 148 -5.93 10.48 -3.64
CA GLN A 148 -6.42 10.65 -5.01
C GLN A 148 -6.43 9.31 -5.77
N ALA A 149 -5.37 8.52 -5.65
CA ALA A 149 -5.28 7.22 -6.30
C ALA A 149 -6.34 6.24 -5.77
N TYR A 150 -6.62 6.25 -4.47
CA TYR A 150 -7.69 5.44 -3.86
C TYR A 150 -9.07 5.85 -4.37
N ALA A 151 -9.36 7.15 -4.43
CA ALA A 151 -10.63 7.63 -5.01
C ALA A 151 -10.78 7.24 -6.47
N MET A 152 -9.70 7.32 -7.26
CA MET A 152 -9.69 6.87 -8.66
C MET A 152 -9.96 5.36 -8.78
N LEU A 153 -9.33 4.52 -7.95
CA LEU A 153 -9.57 3.07 -7.92
C LEU A 153 -11.02 2.74 -7.52
N VAL A 154 -11.52 3.37 -6.46
CA VAL A 154 -12.89 3.15 -5.98
C VAL A 154 -13.93 3.62 -7.02
N ALA A 155 -13.74 4.80 -7.61
CA ALA A 155 -14.65 5.32 -8.63
C ALA A 155 -14.68 4.43 -9.88
N VAL A 156 -13.53 3.96 -10.37
CA VAL A 156 -13.52 3.01 -11.49
C VAL A 156 -14.13 1.66 -11.11
N ALA A 157 -13.95 1.17 -9.88
CA ALA A 157 -14.58 -0.07 -9.42
C ALA A 157 -16.11 0.02 -9.38
N LEU A 158 -16.65 1.15 -8.93
CA LEU A 158 -18.09 1.45 -8.91
C LEU A 158 -18.67 1.73 -10.30
N GLY A 159 -17.83 1.98 -11.31
CA GLY A 159 -18.27 2.46 -12.62
C GLY A 159 -18.75 3.91 -12.61
N ASP A 160 -18.31 4.71 -11.64
CA ASP A 160 -18.63 6.13 -11.53
C ASP A 160 -17.66 6.98 -12.36
N ALA A 161 -17.99 7.14 -13.64
CA ALA A 161 -17.18 7.90 -14.59
C ALA A 161 -17.05 9.38 -14.21
N ALA A 162 -18.06 9.97 -13.57
CA ALA A 162 -18.07 11.39 -13.23
C ALA A 162 -17.12 11.67 -12.06
N THR A 163 -17.22 10.89 -10.99
CA THR A 163 -16.29 10.99 -9.85
C THR A 163 -14.87 10.64 -10.28
N PHE A 164 -14.69 9.62 -11.14
CA PHE A 164 -13.37 9.31 -11.70
C PHE A 164 -12.77 10.49 -12.49
N GLU A 165 -13.54 11.11 -13.39
CA GLU A 165 -13.07 12.24 -14.20
C GLU A 165 -12.69 13.45 -13.33
N SER A 166 -13.52 13.78 -12.33
CA SER A 166 -13.22 14.87 -11.40
C SER A 166 -11.95 14.60 -10.59
N ALA A 167 -11.83 13.41 -9.98
CA ALA A 167 -10.67 13.04 -9.18
C ALA A 167 -9.37 13.02 -9.98
N TRP A 168 -9.41 12.47 -11.20
CA TRP A 168 -8.25 12.49 -12.10
C TRP A 168 -7.90 13.90 -12.57
N THR A 169 -8.90 14.71 -12.96
CA THR A 169 -8.68 16.09 -13.38
C THR A 169 -8.04 16.90 -12.26
N TRP A 170 -8.54 16.75 -11.03
CA TRP A 170 -7.97 17.40 -9.86
C TRP A 170 -6.52 16.98 -9.63
N ALA A 171 -6.23 15.67 -9.65
CA ALA A 171 -4.88 15.15 -9.46
C ALA A 171 -3.92 15.65 -10.55
N ARG A 172 -4.34 15.63 -11.81
CA ARG A 172 -3.56 16.15 -12.94
C ARG A 172 -3.25 17.64 -12.80
N ASP A 173 -4.24 18.44 -12.44
CA ASP A 173 -4.11 19.90 -12.44
C ASP A 173 -3.37 20.41 -11.19
N ASN A 174 -3.41 19.67 -10.08
CA ASN A 174 -2.86 20.12 -8.79
C ASN A 174 -1.62 19.35 -8.32
N LEU A 175 -1.46 18.07 -8.70
CA LEU A 175 -0.38 17.22 -8.19
C LEU A 175 0.64 16.85 -9.27
N GLN A 176 0.21 16.71 -10.54
CA GLN A 176 1.08 16.18 -11.58
C GLN A 176 2.30 17.07 -11.81
N ARG A 177 3.46 16.43 -11.73
CA ARG A 177 4.77 17.02 -11.89
C ARG A 177 5.16 17.07 -13.38
N PRO A 178 6.17 17.88 -13.75
CA PRO A 178 6.68 17.92 -15.12
C PRO A 178 7.24 16.59 -15.65
N ASP A 179 7.65 15.68 -14.75
CA ASP A 179 8.14 14.34 -15.08
C ASP A 179 7.03 13.28 -15.17
N GLY A 180 5.77 13.68 -14.98
CA GLY A 180 4.58 12.84 -15.13
C GLY A 180 4.05 12.23 -13.83
N LEU A 181 4.90 12.07 -12.81
CA LEU A 181 4.53 11.56 -11.48
C LEU A 181 3.65 12.55 -10.70
N LEU A 182 3.05 12.10 -9.60
CA LEU A 182 2.23 12.94 -8.73
C LEU A 182 3.02 13.43 -7.52
N SER A 183 2.90 14.73 -7.23
CA SER A 183 3.37 15.29 -5.97
C SER A 183 2.59 14.69 -4.82
N TRP A 184 3.28 14.19 -3.81
CA TRP A 184 2.65 13.36 -2.79
C TRP A 184 1.79 14.14 -1.81
N ARG A 185 2.02 15.45 -1.64
CA ARG A 185 1.29 16.25 -0.64
C ARG A 185 0.92 17.65 -1.09
N TRP A 186 -0.36 17.95 -0.93
CA TRP A 186 -0.97 19.26 -1.15
C TRP A 186 -1.66 19.73 0.12
N ALA A 187 -1.38 20.97 0.54
CA ALA A 187 -2.03 21.64 1.65
C ALA A 187 -2.03 23.16 1.42
N GLU A 188 -2.85 23.90 2.17
CA GLU A 188 -2.79 25.38 2.18
C GLU A 188 -2.93 26.04 0.78
N GLY A 189 -3.63 25.41 -0.16
CA GLY A 189 -3.86 25.96 -1.51
C GLY A 189 -2.83 25.55 -2.56
N GLY A 190 -1.88 24.65 -2.25
CA GLY A 190 -0.89 24.20 -3.23
C GLY A 190 -0.09 22.96 -2.81
N VAL A 191 0.82 22.53 -3.69
CA VAL A 191 1.80 21.48 -3.38
C VAL A 191 2.76 22.00 -2.32
N VAL A 192 2.79 21.32 -1.16
CA VAL A 192 3.70 21.64 -0.05
C VAL A 192 4.92 20.72 0.00
N ASP A 193 4.82 19.55 -0.63
CA ASP A 193 5.96 18.68 -0.90
C ASP A 193 5.78 18.02 -2.27
N ALA A 194 6.71 18.33 -3.18
CA ALA A 194 6.67 17.88 -4.55
C ALA A 194 7.24 16.46 -4.72
N SER A 195 7.82 15.84 -3.69
CA SER A 195 8.30 14.46 -3.75
C SER A 195 7.18 13.52 -4.22
N ALA A 196 7.51 12.37 -4.82
CA ALA A 196 6.52 11.41 -5.28
C ALA A 196 6.44 10.25 -4.27
N ALA A 197 5.35 9.50 -4.36
CA ALA A 197 5.09 8.31 -3.57
C ALA A 197 4.68 7.20 -4.54
N ALA A 198 5.54 6.19 -4.68
CA ALA A 198 5.44 5.25 -5.79
C ALA A 198 4.20 4.36 -5.72
N ASP A 199 3.63 4.14 -4.54
CA ASP A 199 2.35 3.45 -4.36
C ASP A 199 1.21 4.22 -5.02
N ALA A 200 1.14 5.53 -4.78
CA ALA A 200 0.12 6.39 -5.35
C ALA A 200 0.23 6.47 -6.87
N ASP A 201 1.44 6.61 -7.40
CA ASP A 201 1.68 6.66 -8.84
C ASP A 201 1.33 5.32 -9.52
N LEU A 202 1.68 4.18 -8.89
CA LEU A 202 1.32 2.84 -9.36
C LEU A 202 -0.21 2.62 -9.36
N ASP A 203 -0.89 2.99 -8.28
CA ASP A 203 -2.35 2.85 -8.15
C ASP A 203 -3.10 3.79 -9.12
N ALA A 204 -2.65 5.03 -9.29
CA ALA A 204 -3.24 5.96 -10.25
C ALA A 204 -3.05 5.47 -11.69
N ALA A 205 -1.87 4.92 -12.03
CA ALA A 205 -1.63 4.31 -13.34
C ALA A 205 -2.57 3.12 -13.60
N ARG A 206 -2.74 2.23 -12.61
CA ARG A 206 -3.69 1.11 -12.65
C ARG A 206 -5.12 1.62 -12.89
N ALA A 207 -5.56 2.59 -12.10
CA ALA A 207 -6.91 3.15 -12.18
C ALA A 207 -7.20 3.78 -13.56
N LEU A 208 -6.23 4.50 -14.13
CA LEU A 208 -6.33 5.11 -15.46
C LEU A 208 -6.45 4.08 -16.59
N VAL A 209 -5.68 2.99 -16.54
CA VAL A 209 -5.78 1.92 -17.54
C VAL A 209 -7.14 1.23 -17.45
N LEU A 210 -7.59 0.89 -16.24
CA LEU A 210 -8.91 0.31 -15.98
C LEU A 210 -10.04 1.22 -16.49
N ALA A 211 -9.96 2.52 -16.21
CA ALA A 211 -10.97 3.49 -16.60
C ALA A 211 -11.09 3.65 -18.12
N GLY A 212 -9.96 3.55 -18.84
CA GLY A 212 -9.98 3.63 -20.29
C GLY A 212 -10.75 2.50 -20.94
N GLU A 213 -10.64 1.28 -20.40
CA GLU A 213 -11.46 0.15 -20.83
C GLU A 213 -12.90 0.29 -20.35
N ARG A 214 -13.10 0.50 -19.05
CA ARG A 214 -14.44 0.50 -18.43
C ARG A 214 -15.35 1.58 -18.96
N PHE A 215 -14.82 2.77 -19.22
CA PHE A 215 -15.60 3.91 -19.71
C PHE A 215 -15.51 4.09 -21.23
N GLY A 216 -14.73 3.26 -21.94
CA GLY A 216 -14.54 3.39 -23.38
C GLY A 216 -13.80 4.67 -23.78
N GLU A 217 -12.87 5.12 -22.94
CA GLU A 217 -12.18 6.42 -23.05
C GLU A 217 -10.64 6.23 -23.18
N PRO A 218 -10.10 6.05 -24.41
CA PRO A 218 -8.68 5.73 -24.64
C PRO A 218 -7.68 6.75 -24.09
N ARG A 219 -8.14 7.98 -23.80
CA ARG A 219 -7.32 9.02 -23.17
C ARG A 219 -6.84 8.60 -21.78
N TYR A 220 -7.64 7.84 -21.02
CA TYR A 220 -7.25 7.36 -19.70
C TYR A 220 -6.20 6.26 -19.80
N THR A 221 -6.36 5.30 -20.71
CA THR A 221 -5.32 4.29 -20.97
C THR A 221 -4.00 4.96 -21.36
N THR A 222 -4.04 5.97 -22.24
CA THR A 222 -2.83 6.70 -22.64
C THR A 222 -2.15 7.37 -21.43
N ALA A 223 -2.92 8.08 -20.61
CA ALA A 223 -2.39 8.72 -19.39
C ALA A 223 -1.83 7.70 -18.39
N GLY A 224 -2.50 6.56 -18.20
CA GLY A 224 -2.06 5.49 -17.32
C GLY A 224 -0.76 4.83 -17.80
N LEU A 225 -0.61 4.63 -19.11
CA LEU A 225 0.63 4.11 -19.71
C LEU A 225 1.79 5.11 -19.61
N ASP A 226 1.51 6.41 -19.75
CA ASP A 226 2.52 7.46 -19.59
C ASP A 226 2.97 7.58 -18.12
N LEU A 227 2.04 7.56 -17.16
CA LEU A 227 2.36 7.53 -15.73
C LEU A 227 3.11 6.25 -15.35
N GLY A 228 2.65 5.08 -15.84
CA GLY A 228 3.34 3.81 -15.61
C GLY A 228 4.76 3.77 -16.18
N ARG A 229 5.01 4.44 -17.32
CA ARG A 229 6.37 4.62 -17.83
C ARG A 229 7.21 5.48 -16.90
N ALA A 230 6.65 6.57 -16.35
CA ALA A 230 7.34 7.41 -15.37
C ALA A 230 7.70 6.63 -14.10
N VAL A 231 6.80 5.78 -13.58
CA VAL A 231 7.08 4.86 -12.47
C VAL A 231 8.28 3.96 -12.80
N LEU A 232 8.27 3.28 -13.95
CA LEU A 232 9.37 2.40 -14.35
C LEU A 232 10.71 3.14 -14.53
N ASP A 233 10.67 4.37 -15.03
CA ASP A 233 11.87 5.15 -15.35
C ASP A 233 12.46 5.85 -14.13
N LEU A 234 11.63 6.27 -13.16
CA LEU A 234 12.02 7.16 -12.08
C LEU A 234 11.90 6.55 -10.69
N GLU A 235 11.09 5.51 -10.51
CA GLU A 235 10.76 4.92 -9.20
C GLU A 235 11.15 3.44 -9.10
N THR A 236 11.98 2.96 -10.03
CA THR A 236 12.53 1.60 -9.96
C THR A 236 14.04 1.59 -10.13
N VAL A 237 14.70 0.62 -9.48
CA VAL A 237 16.13 0.37 -9.62
C VAL A 237 16.41 -1.12 -9.79
N GLN A 238 17.50 -1.44 -10.48
CA GLN A 238 18.00 -2.81 -10.56
C GLN A 238 18.93 -3.09 -9.38
N THR A 239 18.67 -4.17 -8.66
CA THR A 239 19.51 -4.69 -7.57
C THR A 239 19.91 -6.15 -7.83
N GLY A 240 20.71 -6.73 -6.94
CA GLY A 240 20.98 -8.17 -6.92
C GLY A 240 19.76 -9.05 -6.68
N ALA A 241 18.68 -8.51 -6.09
CA ALA A 241 17.41 -9.20 -5.89
C ALA A 241 16.45 -9.09 -7.10
N GLY A 242 16.74 -8.21 -8.06
CA GLY A 242 15.87 -7.91 -9.20
C GLY A 242 15.55 -6.41 -9.30
N ARG A 243 14.63 -6.06 -10.21
CA ARG A 243 14.07 -4.70 -10.27
C ARG A 243 13.09 -4.53 -9.11
N ILE A 244 13.24 -3.45 -8.35
CA ILE A 244 12.41 -3.19 -7.16
C ILE A 244 11.70 -1.85 -7.30
N LEU A 245 10.53 -1.74 -6.65
CA LEU A 245 9.82 -0.47 -6.51
C LEU A 245 10.44 0.31 -5.34
N LEU A 246 10.82 1.56 -5.60
CA LEU A 246 11.32 2.47 -4.57
C LEU A 246 10.17 3.11 -3.78
N ALA A 247 10.49 3.76 -2.67
CA ALA A 247 9.54 4.62 -1.95
C ALA A 247 9.01 5.79 -2.79
N GLY A 248 9.77 6.20 -3.80
CA GLY A 248 9.48 7.31 -4.69
C GLY A 248 10.74 7.69 -5.47
N GLN A 249 10.60 8.59 -6.44
CA GLN A 249 11.73 9.05 -7.27
C GLN A 249 12.93 9.62 -6.49
N TRP A 250 12.70 10.10 -5.27
CA TRP A 250 13.74 10.63 -4.36
C TRP A 250 14.60 9.52 -3.73
N ALA A 251 14.18 8.26 -3.78
CA ALA A 251 14.84 7.11 -3.14
C ALA A 251 15.80 6.34 -4.07
N THR A 252 16.30 6.99 -5.12
CA THR A 252 17.16 6.39 -6.16
C THR A 252 18.64 6.25 -5.78
N SER A 253 19.00 6.64 -4.56
CA SER A 253 20.37 6.51 -4.03
C SER A 253 20.47 5.36 -3.02
N GLU A 254 21.54 4.57 -3.10
CA GLU A 254 21.79 3.46 -2.18
C GLU A 254 22.13 3.96 -0.74
N PRO A 255 21.62 3.31 0.33
CA PRO A 255 20.66 2.20 0.31
C PRO A 255 19.25 2.69 -0.09
N TYR A 256 18.59 1.91 -0.94
CA TYR A 256 17.31 2.25 -1.54
C TYR A 256 16.18 2.08 -0.54
N ALA A 257 15.40 3.14 -0.29
CA ALA A 257 14.23 3.05 0.58
C ALA A 257 13.14 2.19 -0.08
N TYR A 258 12.65 1.20 0.66
CA TYR A 258 11.67 0.22 0.21
C TYR A 258 10.52 0.13 1.21
N ASN A 259 9.29 0.06 0.71
CA ASN A 259 8.11 -0.17 1.52
C ASN A 259 7.39 -1.41 0.96
N PRO A 260 7.29 -2.52 1.70
CA PRO A 260 6.63 -3.75 1.23
C PRO A 260 5.18 -3.54 0.81
N SER A 261 4.50 -2.54 1.38
CA SER A 261 3.11 -2.22 1.08
C SER A 261 2.90 -1.53 -0.27
N TYR A 262 3.98 -1.01 -0.88
CA TYR A 262 3.93 -0.33 -2.17
C TYR A 262 3.96 -1.34 -3.33
N ALA A 263 4.49 -2.55 -3.10
CA ALA A 263 4.52 -3.61 -4.10
C ALA A 263 3.11 -4.18 -4.30
N SER A 264 2.52 -3.96 -5.48
CA SER A 264 1.24 -4.54 -5.89
C SER A 264 1.43 -5.40 -7.15
N PRO A 265 1.58 -6.74 -7.00
CA PRO A 265 1.65 -7.65 -8.13
C PRO A 265 0.43 -7.60 -9.07
N GLY A 266 -0.77 -7.30 -8.53
CA GLY A 266 -1.98 -7.09 -9.32
C GLY A 266 -1.86 -5.87 -10.25
N ALA A 267 -1.41 -4.74 -9.71
CA ALA A 267 -1.19 -3.52 -10.50
C ALA A 267 -0.11 -3.72 -11.59
N THR A 268 1.02 -4.32 -11.24
CA THR A 268 2.13 -4.53 -12.19
C THR A 268 1.76 -5.54 -13.29
N ALA A 269 0.97 -6.57 -12.99
CA ALA A 269 0.48 -7.51 -14.00
C ALA A 269 -0.45 -6.82 -15.01
N LEU A 270 -1.39 -5.99 -14.52
CA LEU A 270 -2.30 -5.22 -15.36
C LEU A 270 -1.54 -4.23 -16.26
N LEU A 271 -0.61 -3.46 -15.69
CA LEU A 271 0.19 -2.49 -16.44
C LEU A 271 1.14 -3.17 -17.42
N GLY A 272 1.68 -4.34 -17.06
CA GLY A 272 2.46 -5.19 -17.95
C GLY A 272 1.67 -5.65 -19.17
N ALA A 273 0.44 -6.11 -18.97
CA ALA A 273 -0.46 -6.54 -20.05
C ALA A 273 -0.84 -5.37 -20.97
N ALA A 274 -1.15 -4.20 -20.39
CA ALA A 274 -1.57 -3.01 -21.15
C ALA A 274 -0.41 -2.36 -21.94
N SER A 275 0.79 -2.35 -21.38
CA SER A 275 1.96 -1.68 -21.99
C SER A 275 2.80 -2.58 -22.90
N GLY A 276 2.83 -3.89 -22.62
CA GLY A 276 3.79 -4.82 -23.21
C GLY A 276 5.24 -4.60 -22.76
N ASP A 277 5.50 -3.77 -21.74
CA ASP A 277 6.84 -3.52 -21.23
C ASP A 277 7.28 -4.64 -20.27
N PRO A 278 8.36 -5.40 -20.59
CA PRO A 278 8.80 -6.52 -19.77
C PRO A 278 9.32 -6.11 -18.38
N ARG A 279 9.65 -4.83 -18.16
CA ARG A 279 10.13 -4.33 -16.86
C ARG A 279 9.09 -4.49 -15.76
N TRP A 280 7.80 -4.57 -16.07
CA TRP A 280 6.75 -4.88 -15.09
C TRP A 280 6.91 -6.27 -14.49
N ALA A 281 7.24 -7.27 -15.32
CA ALA A 281 7.49 -8.64 -14.83
C ALA A 281 8.78 -8.70 -13.99
N GLU A 282 9.83 -7.96 -14.40
CA GLU A 282 11.04 -7.80 -13.59
C GLU A 282 10.75 -7.18 -12.22
N LEU A 283 9.89 -6.14 -12.20
CA LEU A 283 9.49 -5.41 -11.01
C LEU A 283 8.71 -6.30 -10.03
N THR A 284 7.75 -7.09 -10.53
CA THR A 284 7.01 -8.07 -9.72
C THR A 284 7.97 -9.07 -9.09
N ALA A 285 8.86 -9.66 -9.90
CA ALA A 285 9.78 -10.69 -9.42
C ALA A 285 10.76 -10.14 -8.36
N GLY A 286 11.35 -8.97 -8.60
CA GLY A 286 12.31 -8.39 -7.66
C GLY A 286 11.65 -7.89 -6.37
N SER A 287 10.48 -7.25 -6.47
CA SER A 287 9.75 -6.81 -5.27
C SER A 287 9.22 -7.98 -4.43
N ARG A 288 8.78 -9.07 -5.07
CA ARG A 288 8.46 -10.33 -4.40
C ARG A 288 9.68 -10.91 -3.69
N ALA A 289 10.85 -10.93 -4.33
CA ALA A 289 12.07 -11.45 -3.72
C ALA A 289 12.50 -10.63 -2.49
N VAL A 290 12.39 -9.30 -2.55
CA VAL A 290 12.68 -8.43 -1.39
C VAL A 290 11.68 -8.65 -0.26
N THR A 291 10.37 -8.71 -0.56
CA THR A 291 9.34 -8.98 0.45
C THR A 291 9.51 -10.35 1.09
N GLY A 292 9.79 -11.39 0.29
CA GLY A 292 10.11 -12.73 0.80
C GLY A 292 11.34 -12.72 1.70
N SER A 293 12.41 -11.99 1.35
CA SER A 293 13.60 -11.87 2.20
C SER A 293 13.32 -11.18 3.54
N LEU A 294 12.36 -10.26 3.61
CA LEU A 294 11.91 -9.67 4.87
C LEU A 294 11.15 -10.70 5.73
N LEU A 295 10.28 -11.50 5.11
CA LEU A 295 9.52 -12.55 5.78
C LEU A 295 10.39 -13.73 6.25
N GLU A 296 11.52 -13.98 5.59
CA GLU A 296 12.54 -14.93 6.08
C GLU A 296 13.25 -14.42 7.35
N GLN A 297 13.29 -13.10 7.57
CA GLN A 297 13.93 -12.48 8.73
C GLN A 297 12.99 -12.34 9.92
N ALA A 298 11.68 -12.12 9.67
CA ALA A 298 10.66 -12.00 10.71
C ALA A 298 9.26 -12.42 10.20
N PRO A 299 8.34 -12.88 11.07
CA PRO A 299 6.99 -13.30 10.67
C PRO A 299 6.14 -12.24 9.96
N LEU A 300 6.39 -10.95 10.22
CA LEU A 300 5.69 -9.83 9.59
C LEU A 300 6.69 -8.88 8.91
N PRO A 301 6.32 -8.27 7.75
CA PRO A 301 7.15 -7.26 7.11
C PRO A 301 7.11 -5.93 7.90
N PRO A 302 8.16 -5.11 7.86
CA PRO A 302 8.13 -3.77 8.44
C PRO A 302 7.39 -2.77 7.54
N ASP A 303 6.95 -1.64 8.09
CA ASP A 303 6.49 -0.48 7.31
C ASP A 303 7.58 -0.03 6.32
N TRP A 304 8.83 -0.01 6.78
CA TRP A 304 9.96 0.47 5.99
C TRP A 304 11.12 -0.52 6.04
N ALA A 305 11.80 -0.66 4.91
CA ALA A 305 13.05 -1.37 4.76
C ALA A 305 14.01 -0.58 3.87
N GLN A 306 15.25 -1.03 3.81
CA GLN A 306 16.23 -0.55 2.85
C GLN A 306 16.84 -1.73 2.09
N VAL A 307 17.13 -1.51 0.82
CA VAL A 307 17.74 -2.50 -0.08
C VAL A 307 19.07 -1.98 -0.58
N ARG A 308 20.13 -2.79 -0.50
CA ARG A 308 21.45 -2.48 -1.06
C ARG A 308 21.55 -2.94 -2.53
N ALA A 309 22.54 -2.44 -3.25
CA ALA A 309 22.75 -2.78 -4.65
C ALA A 309 22.97 -4.29 -4.87
N ASP A 310 23.55 -4.99 -3.89
CA ASP A 310 23.74 -6.44 -3.91
C ASP A 310 22.46 -7.26 -3.60
N GLY A 311 21.35 -6.59 -3.28
CA GLY A 311 20.07 -7.22 -2.93
C GLY A 311 19.90 -7.49 -1.44
N THR A 312 20.86 -7.13 -0.58
CA THR A 312 20.71 -7.25 0.88
C THR A 312 19.58 -6.34 1.38
N VAL A 313 18.67 -6.89 2.17
CA VAL A 313 17.49 -6.19 2.71
C VAL A 313 17.57 -6.07 4.22
N GLU A 314 17.22 -4.90 4.76
CA GLU A 314 17.25 -4.61 6.19
C GLU A 314 16.01 -3.80 6.60
N ALA A 315 15.32 -4.21 7.66
CA ALA A 315 14.17 -3.49 8.19
C ALA A 315 14.58 -2.16 8.83
N MET A 316 13.76 -1.12 8.64
CA MET A 316 14.07 0.26 9.03
C MET A 316 12.92 0.88 9.84
N PRO A 317 13.21 1.79 10.79
CA PRO A 317 12.18 2.48 11.56
C PRO A 317 11.45 3.57 10.75
N GLY A 318 11.86 3.81 9.50
CA GLY A 318 11.24 4.75 8.58
C GLY A 318 12.04 4.89 7.28
N ALA A 319 11.46 5.57 6.29
CA ALA A 319 11.97 5.62 4.92
C ALA A 319 13.41 6.14 4.78
N MET A 320 13.83 7.05 5.66
CA MET A 320 15.19 7.62 5.71
C MET A 320 15.99 7.12 6.93
N GLY A 321 15.60 5.96 7.48
CA GLY A 321 16.15 5.43 8.74
C GLY A 321 15.84 6.29 9.96
N ARG A 322 14.82 7.17 9.87
CA ARG A 322 14.34 8.01 10.96
C ARG A 322 12.97 7.51 11.39
N GLY A 323 12.80 7.29 12.69
CA GLY A 323 11.58 6.80 13.30
C GLY A 323 11.88 6.28 14.70
N VAL A 324 10.83 5.89 15.43
CA VAL A 324 10.99 5.44 16.82
C VAL A 324 11.39 3.96 16.84
N ASP A 325 10.65 3.10 16.12
CA ASP A 325 10.87 1.65 16.13
C ASP A 325 10.57 1.01 14.76
N VAL A 326 11.18 -0.16 14.51
CA VAL A 326 10.82 -1.06 13.40
C VAL A 326 9.54 -1.81 13.79
N ARG A 327 8.51 -1.73 12.94
CA ARG A 327 7.18 -2.28 13.24
C ARG A 327 6.41 -2.66 11.99
N TYR A 328 5.42 -3.52 12.16
CA TYR A 328 4.33 -3.75 11.22
C TYR A 328 3.20 -2.78 11.61
N GLY A 329 2.98 -1.73 10.82
CA GLY A 329 2.01 -0.68 11.12
C GLY A 329 1.02 -0.45 9.97
N TYR A 330 0.50 0.78 9.90
CA TYR A 330 -0.50 1.17 8.91
C TYR A 330 -0.04 0.98 7.46
N ASP A 331 1.26 1.05 7.18
CA ASP A 331 1.79 0.77 5.85
C ASP A 331 1.79 -0.74 5.61
N ALA A 332 2.52 -1.49 6.42
CA ALA A 332 2.72 -2.93 6.28
C ALA A 332 1.41 -3.75 6.30
N ALA A 333 0.37 -3.23 6.97
CA ALA A 333 -0.97 -3.82 6.98
C ALA A 333 -1.57 -4.04 5.57
N ARG A 334 -1.14 -3.24 4.59
CA ARG A 334 -1.61 -3.38 3.20
C ARG A 334 -0.89 -4.48 2.43
N THR A 335 0.32 -4.90 2.86
CA THR A 335 1.11 -5.93 2.17
C THR A 335 0.33 -7.24 1.95
N PRO A 336 -0.30 -7.87 2.97
CA PRO A 336 -1.08 -9.08 2.72
C PRO A 336 -2.22 -8.84 1.72
N ILE A 337 -2.87 -7.67 1.73
CA ILE A 337 -3.94 -7.32 0.77
C ILE A 337 -3.39 -7.27 -0.66
N ARG A 338 -2.28 -6.54 -0.88
CA ARG A 338 -1.64 -6.40 -2.21
C ARG A 338 -1.18 -7.72 -2.80
N PHE A 339 -0.69 -8.64 -1.96
CA PHE A 339 -0.18 -9.93 -2.40
C PHE A 339 -1.30 -10.97 -2.56
N ALA A 340 -2.35 -10.93 -1.73
CA ALA A 340 -3.47 -11.87 -1.81
C ALA A 340 -4.33 -11.66 -3.07
N GLU A 341 -4.46 -10.41 -3.55
CA GLU A 341 -5.19 -10.12 -4.82
C GLU A 341 -4.47 -10.65 -6.08
N SER A 342 -3.19 -11.03 -5.98
CA SER A 342 -2.41 -11.49 -7.14
C SER A 342 -2.99 -12.78 -7.73
N CYS A 343 -2.85 -12.96 -9.05
CA CYS A 343 -3.15 -14.22 -9.72
C CYS A 343 -2.03 -15.26 -9.61
N ASP A 344 -0.82 -14.86 -9.18
CA ASP A 344 0.32 -15.75 -9.03
C ASP A 344 0.31 -16.44 -7.65
N PRO A 345 0.28 -17.78 -7.58
CA PRO A 345 0.32 -18.52 -6.31
C PRO A 345 1.53 -18.17 -5.42
N ALA A 346 2.66 -17.76 -6.00
CA ALA A 346 3.84 -17.39 -5.23
C ALA A 346 3.66 -16.06 -4.47
N ASP A 347 2.87 -15.12 -4.99
CA ASP A 347 2.52 -13.90 -4.25
C ASP A 347 1.56 -14.22 -3.11
N ARG A 348 0.52 -15.02 -3.40
CA ARG A 348 -0.46 -15.44 -2.40
C ARG A 348 0.17 -16.23 -1.26
N ALA A 349 1.20 -17.03 -1.54
CA ALA A 349 1.94 -17.73 -0.51
C ALA A 349 2.56 -16.76 0.52
N LEU A 350 3.13 -15.63 0.08
CA LEU A 350 3.68 -14.62 0.99
C LEU A 350 2.59 -13.97 1.85
N ALA A 351 1.40 -13.71 1.29
CA ALA A 351 0.27 -13.21 2.08
C ALA A 351 -0.20 -14.26 3.13
N ALA A 352 -0.24 -15.54 2.75
CA ALA A 352 -0.61 -16.63 3.64
C ALA A 352 0.41 -16.85 4.77
N ASP A 353 1.71 -16.64 4.52
CA ASP A 353 2.77 -16.77 5.52
C ASP A 353 2.61 -15.78 6.69
N MET A 354 1.93 -14.64 6.45
CA MET A 354 1.62 -13.65 7.49
C MET A 354 0.43 -14.05 8.39
N LEU A 355 -0.30 -15.12 8.09
CA LEU A 355 -1.52 -15.47 8.83
C LEU A 355 -1.26 -15.73 10.32
N VAL A 356 -0.28 -16.56 10.66
CA VAL A 356 -0.03 -16.98 12.05
C VAL A 356 0.20 -15.79 13.01
N PRO A 357 1.06 -14.80 12.72
CA PRO A 357 1.24 -13.65 13.60
C PRO A 357 0.04 -12.67 13.60
N LEU A 358 -0.80 -12.67 12.55
CA LEU A 358 -2.01 -11.84 12.50
C LEU A 358 -3.19 -12.51 13.25
N ASP A 359 -3.28 -13.84 13.24
CA ASP A 359 -4.35 -14.62 13.86
C ASP A 359 -4.21 -14.72 15.40
N ARG A 360 -4.43 -13.60 16.09
CA ARG A 360 -4.21 -13.47 17.54
C ARG A 360 -5.41 -12.95 18.34
N GLY A 361 -6.55 -12.74 17.67
CA GLY A 361 -7.77 -12.18 18.25
C GLY A 361 -7.68 -10.66 18.43
N GLY A 362 -8.14 -9.93 17.41
CA GLY A 362 -8.27 -8.47 17.39
C GLY A 362 -7.35 -7.80 16.36
N ASP A 363 -7.79 -6.65 15.86
CA ASP A 363 -7.24 -5.98 14.67
C ASP A 363 -6.29 -4.82 15.01
N VAL A 364 -5.39 -5.04 15.97
CA VAL A 364 -4.50 -3.96 16.46
C VAL A 364 -3.67 -3.37 15.32
N ALA A 365 -3.67 -2.04 15.23
CA ALA A 365 -3.09 -1.26 14.14
C ALA A 365 -1.56 -1.39 14.01
N GLU A 366 -0.86 -1.64 15.12
CA GLU A 366 0.60 -1.70 15.12
C GLU A 366 1.14 -2.87 15.95
N LEU A 367 2.04 -3.63 15.35
CA LEU A 367 2.69 -4.82 15.87
C LEU A 367 4.21 -4.70 15.78
N ASP A 368 4.92 -5.40 16.66
CA ASP A 368 6.29 -5.77 16.37
C ASP A 368 6.33 -6.79 15.22
N LEU A 369 7.50 -7.04 14.63
CA LEU A 369 7.59 -7.95 13.50
C LEU A 369 7.33 -9.43 13.87
N GLY A 370 7.19 -9.75 15.16
CA GLY A 370 6.80 -11.05 15.66
C GLY A 370 5.29 -11.22 15.89
N GLY A 371 4.50 -10.15 15.73
CA GLY A 371 3.05 -10.14 15.94
C GLY A 371 2.60 -9.69 17.34
N SER A 372 3.50 -9.20 18.20
CA SER A 372 3.10 -8.66 19.50
C SER A 372 2.55 -7.23 19.36
N PRO A 373 1.38 -6.91 19.93
CA PRO A 373 0.82 -5.55 19.86
C PRO A 373 1.74 -4.49 20.50
N VAL A 374 2.02 -3.44 19.73
CA VAL A 374 2.76 -2.24 20.17
C VAL A 374 1.78 -1.16 20.64
N THR A 375 0.58 -1.14 20.05
CA THR A 375 -0.52 -0.27 20.46
C THR A 375 -1.70 -1.09 20.98
N GLN A 376 -2.80 -0.41 21.31
CA GLN A 376 -4.06 -1.05 21.73
C GLN A 376 -5.21 -0.72 20.77
N GLY A 377 -5.03 0.24 19.85
CA GLY A 377 -6.07 0.66 18.92
C GLY A 377 -6.21 -0.31 17.77
N GLU A 378 -7.44 -0.63 17.40
CA GLU A 378 -7.76 -1.44 16.22
C GLU A 378 -7.77 -0.57 14.97
N SER A 379 -7.67 -1.20 13.79
CA SER A 379 -7.69 -0.50 12.52
C SER A 379 -8.31 -1.34 11.42
N VAL A 380 -9.11 -0.68 10.58
CA VAL A 380 -9.77 -1.29 9.43
C VAL A 380 -8.76 -1.94 8.47
N VAL A 381 -7.59 -1.33 8.25
CA VAL A 381 -6.58 -1.91 7.35
C VAL A 381 -5.95 -3.17 7.95
N ALA A 382 -5.87 -3.27 9.28
CA ALA A 382 -5.35 -4.46 9.95
C ALA A 382 -6.37 -5.61 9.83
N ALA A 383 -7.65 -5.34 10.03
CA ALA A 383 -8.74 -6.30 9.80
C ALA A 383 -8.76 -6.79 8.34
N ALA A 384 -8.68 -5.87 7.37
CA ALA A 384 -8.60 -6.22 5.95
C ALA A 384 -7.31 -7.00 5.61
N GLY A 385 -6.18 -6.69 6.26
CA GLY A 385 -4.92 -7.41 6.12
C GLY A 385 -4.99 -8.84 6.66
N GLN A 386 -5.64 -9.04 7.80
CA GLN A 386 -5.93 -10.37 8.34
C GLN A 386 -6.86 -11.15 7.42
N ALA A 387 -7.95 -10.53 6.95
CA ALA A 387 -8.85 -11.13 5.97
C ALA A 387 -8.10 -11.60 4.71
N ALA A 388 -7.16 -10.81 4.21
CA ALA A 388 -6.33 -11.16 3.06
C ALA A 388 -5.44 -12.37 3.33
N ALA A 389 -4.76 -12.43 4.48
CA ALA A 389 -3.93 -13.56 4.87
C ALA A 389 -4.73 -14.85 5.06
N VAL A 390 -5.91 -14.75 5.69
CA VAL A 390 -6.88 -15.85 5.86
C VAL A 390 -7.37 -16.38 4.50
N ALA A 391 -7.75 -15.48 3.59
CA ALA A 391 -8.19 -15.84 2.24
C ALA A 391 -7.07 -16.52 1.44
N ALA A 392 -5.84 -15.98 1.53
CA ALA A 392 -4.67 -16.53 0.86
C ALA A 392 -4.28 -17.92 1.37
N ALA A 393 -4.54 -18.22 2.65
CA ALA A 393 -4.39 -19.55 3.24
C ALA A 393 -5.51 -20.53 2.85
N GLY A 394 -6.55 -20.06 2.16
CA GLY A 394 -7.64 -20.87 1.61
C GLY A 394 -8.92 -20.92 2.45
N ASP A 395 -8.99 -20.19 3.56
CA ASP A 395 -10.20 -20.12 4.40
C ASP A 395 -11.08 -18.93 4.01
N THR A 396 -11.75 -19.06 2.88
CA THR A 396 -12.48 -17.94 2.29
C THR A 396 -13.77 -17.57 3.03
N ALA A 397 -14.32 -18.49 3.84
CA ALA A 397 -15.48 -18.23 4.67
C ALA A 397 -15.10 -17.33 5.85
N ARG A 398 -14.03 -17.69 6.56
CA ARG A 398 -13.50 -16.85 7.63
C ARG A 398 -13.06 -15.48 7.11
N ALA A 399 -12.38 -15.41 5.96
CA ALA A 399 -12.00 -14.13 5.39
C ALA A 399 -13.18 -13.17 5.16
N ALA A 400 -14.37 -13.69 4.84
CA ALA A 400 -15.58 -12.89 4.73
C ALA A 400 -16.07 -12.35 6.09
N GLU A 401 -15.90 -13.11 7.17
CA GLU A 401 -16.20 -12.67 8.54
C GLU A 401 -15.23 -11.56 8.98
N GLU A 402 -13.93 -11.71 8.70
CA GLU A 402 -12.91 -10.68 9.00
C GLU A 402 -13.18 -9.36 8.25
N LEU A 403 -13.72 -9.42 7.02
CA LEU A 403 -14.18 -8.23 6.28
C LEU A 403 -15.43 -7.58 6.90
N VAL A 404 -16.26 -8.33 7.63
CA VAL A 404 -17.37 -7.76 8.41
C VAL A 404 -16.83 -6.97 9.60
N ASP A 405 -15.76 -7.47 10.25
CA ASP A 405 -15.11 -6.74 11.35
C ASP A 405 -14.52 -5.41 10.85
N ALA A 406 -13.93 -5.38 9.66
CA ALA A 406 -13.50 -4.15 8.99
C ALA A 406 -14.66 -3.15 8.79
N ASP A 407 -15.85 -3.61 8.39
CA ASP A 407 -17.03 -2.74 8.23
C ASP A 407 -17.52 -2.18 9.57
N HIS A 408 -17.48 -3.02 10.61
CA HIS A 408 -17.86 -2.61 11.95
C HIS A 408 -16.90 -1.55 12.49
N LEU A 409 -15.60 -1.74 12.29
CA LEU A 409 -14.55 -0.81 12.71
C LEU A 409 -14.69 0.57 12.04
N VAL A 410 -14.97 0.64 10.74
CA VAL A 410 -15.12 1.95 10.08
C VAL A 410 -16.35 2.72 10.57
N GLN A 411 -17.36 2.04 11.10
CA GLN A 411 -18.55 2.67 11.69
C GLN A 411 -18.32 3.14 13.14
N THR A 412 -17.47 2.45 13.89
CA THR A 412 -17.19 2.77 15.30
C THR A 412 -16.02 3.73 15.46
N ASP A 413 -15.04 3.70 14.56
CA ASP A 413 -13.88 4.59 14.51
C ASP A 413 -13.68 5.15 13.07
N PRO A 414 -14.56 6.06 12.62
CA PRO A 414 -14.50 6.59 11.27
C PRO A 414 -13.25 7.43 11.05
N SER A 415 -12.49 7.06 10.02
CA SER A 415 -11.31 7.79 9.55
C SER A 415 -11.21 7.73 8.03
N TYR A 416 -10.49 8.67 7.43
CA TYR A 416 -10.22 8.68 5.98
C TYR A 416 -9.58 7.36 5.56
N TYR A 417 -8.55 6.95 6.30
CA TYR A 417 -7.77 5.76 5.98
C TYR A 417 -8.59 4.48 6.19
N GLY A 418 -9.40 4.44 7.25
CA GLY A 418 -10.32 3.33 7.51
C GLY A 418 -11.37 3.19 6.42
N ALA A 419 -12.01 4.29 5.99
CA ALA A 419 -13.00 4.26 4.91
C ALA A 419 -12.40 3.82 3.57
N ALA A 420 -11.20 4.31 3.23
CA ALA A 420 -10.50 3.88 2.03
C ALA A 420 -10.23 2.36 2.04
N TRP A 421 -9.75 1.81 3.16
CA TRP A 421 -9.41 0.38 3.24
C TRP A 421 -10.60 -0.54 3.51
N ALA A 422 -11.71 -0.05 4.06
CA ALA A 422 -12.99 -0.76 4.02
C ALA A 422 -13.44 -0.97 2.56
N ALA A 423 -13.34 0.07 1.73
CA ALA A 423 -13.69 -0.02 0.30
C ALA A 423 -12.70 -0.88 -0.50
N LEU A 424 -11.41 -0.51 -0.47
CA LEU A 424 -10.37 -1.19 -1.25
C LEU A 424 -10.14 -2.62 -0.78
N GLY A 425 -10.16 -2.89 0.52
CA GLY A 425 -10.07 -4.26 1.05
C GLY A 425 -11.14 -5.15 0.46
N ARG A 426 -12.39 -4.67 0.36
CA ARG A 426 -13.48 -5.41 -0.28
C ARG A 426 -13.26 -5.56 -1.78
N PHE A 427 -12.99 -4.50 -2.52
CA PHE A 427 -12.81 -4.59 -3.97
C PHE A 427 -11.65 -5.51 -4.37
N LEU A 428 -10.51 -5.42 -3.68
CA LEU A 428 -9.31 -6.20 -3.99
C LEU A 428 -9.45 -7.68 -3.59
N LEU A 429 -10.18 -7.96 -2.50
CA LEU A 429 -10.29 -9.33 -1.98
C LEU A 429 -11.48 -10.10 -2.51
N THR A 430 -12.55 -9.43 -2.94
CA THR A 430 -13.83 -10.08 -3.30
C THR A 430 -14.25 -9.90 -4.75
N ASP A 431 -13.63 -8.98 -5.50
CA ASP A 431 -14.00 -8.63 -6.87
C ASP A 431 -12.76 -8.66 -7.82
N ASP A 432 -12.97 -8.97 -9.09
CA ASP A 432 -11.95 -8.90 -10.14
C ASP A 432 -11.96 -7.57 -10.90
N VAL A 433 -12.85 -6.65 -10.54
CA VAL A 433 -13.07 -5.35 -11.17
C VAL A 433 -11.84 -4.44 -11.24
N LEU A 434 -10.88 -4.63 -10.34
CA LEU A 434 -9.60 -3.92 -10.35
C LEU A 434 -8.49 -4.68 -11.10
N GLY A 435 -8.81 -5.77 -11.79
CA GLY A 435 -7.89 -6.58 -12.59
C GLY A 435 -7.02 -7.56 -11.81
N GLY A 436 -7.35 -7.79 -10.53
CA GLY A 436 -6.75 -8.84 -9.71
C GLY A 436 -7.48 -10.17 -9.84
N CYS A 437 -7.01 -11.18 -9.09
CA CYS A 437 -7.73 -12.43 -8.90
C CYS A 437 -8.17 -12.52 -7.43
N PRO A 438 -9.44 -12.22 -7.11
CA PRO A 438 -9.90 -12.14 -5.72
C PRO A 438 -9.78 -13.51 -5.01
N PRO A 439 -9.17 -13.57 -3.81
CA PRO A 439 -9.04 -14.79 -3.03
C PRO A 439 -10.28 -15.12 -2.18
N ALA A 440 -11.22 -14.18 -1.97
CA ALA A 440 -12.42 -14.34 -1.14
C ALA A 440 -13.71 -14.26 -1.97
N PRO A 441 -14.84 -14.86 -1.51
CA PRO A 441 -16.12 -14.76 -2.19
C PRO A 441 -16.73 -13.37 -2.04
N LEU A 442 -17.61 -13.01 -2.98
CA LEU A 442 -18.51 -11.88 -2.84
C LEU A 442 -19.41 -12.03 -1.60
N ALA A 443 -19.61 -10.94 -0.86
CA ALA A 443 -20.63 -10.88 0.18
C ALA A 443 -22.01 -11.14 -0.44
N ARG A 444 -22.81 -12.00 0.20
CA ARG A 444 -24.16 -12.37 -0.26
C ARG A 444 -25.25 -11.58 0.43
#